data_AF-A0A1F8FTI2-F1
#
_entry.id   AF-A0A1F8FTI2-F1
#
_cell.length_a   1.000
_cell.length_b   1.000
_cell.length_c   1.000
_cell.angle_alpha   90.00
_cell.angle_beta   90.00
_cell.angle_gamma   90.00
#
_symmetry.space_group_name_H-M   'P 1'
#
loop_
_entity.id
_entity.type
_entity.pdbx_description
1 polymer ?
#
loop_
_entity_poly.entity_id
_entity_poly.type
_entity_poly.pdbx_seq_one_letter_code
_entity_poly.pdbx_strand_id
1 'polypeptide(L)'
;MKYFTLSTIFMTDAAYKLAHILRTSPEVLLEMDKKMRSITGQERVLDDIVIGNEKLVDQTLLNLGLDRNSKAEDVYEALVERLVHIDQHLFELLGHPDLTKGPVACAKLCETALKIYTPPKGLFIKPEKVAELLEKYPPANMLNHFGYSNTRDLVEKEGFAPVVSGLRFTQDEKWMHEFFDKAYLSLKPDDFEERSVKLIVLENKWLEAAEKFLEKKYHNVSHLKEYGVIFLIPLKLDSPGETMRMFTLMLHYLHEVPFYANLFRKFLNDTDFAAKFNSLLRGDVPRGPLPDSQKTVWRIIQRYLAKDDENDFRLFEPHVNPEAEHWYQAEEDLGRLARMLVKEERELNLGYWTGLDHVGDFFKNKDGVDQLVSFDLIDLIMSLVKKSEVKYLYHQEEALWNKIFIEYLGRDAMNRLVEEHIIDGFIEL
;
A
#
# COMPACT_ATOMS: atom_id res chain seq x y z
N MET A 1 -13.80 47.78 -8.88
CA MET A 1 -12.42 47.26 -8.78
C MET A 1 -12.27 46.63 -7.39
N LYS A 2 -12.39 45.31 -7.31
CA LYS A 2 -12.20 44.59 -6.04
C LYS A 2 -10.69 44.46 -5.81
N TYR A 3 -10.22 44.95 -4.65
CA TYR A 3 -8.87 44.70 -4.18
C TYR A 3 -8.74 43.20 -3.90
N PHE A 4 -8.16 42.45 -4.83
CA PHE A 4 -7.60 41.15 -4.51
C PHE A 4 -6.33 41.41 -3.70
N THR A 5 -6.35 41.03 -2.42
CA THR A 5 -5.17 41.04 -1.56
C THR A 5 -4.14 40.04 -2.10
N LEU A 6 -2.84 40.35 -1.99
CA LEU A 6 -1.74 39.46 -2.42
C LEU A 6 -1.90 38.02 -1.90
N SER A 7 -2.46 37.82 -0.70
CA SER A 7 -2.76 36.50 -0.14
C SER A 7 -3.76 35.68 -0.97
N THR A 8 -4.73 36.33 -1.63
CA THR A 8 -5.74 35.66 -2.46
C THR A 8 -5.16 35.23 -3.80
N ILE A 9 -4.15 35.94 -4.32
CA ILE A 9 -3.45 35.62 -5.58
C ILE A 9 -2.49 34.44 -5.39
N PHE A 10 -1.78 34.39 -4.26
CA PHE A 10 -0.90 33.25 -3.93
C PHE A 10 -1.69 31.95 -3.67
N MET A 11 -2.83 32.06 -2.98
CA MET A 11 -3.66 30.90 -2.64
C MET A 11 -4.34 30.26 -3.86
N THR A 12 -4.67 31.05 -4.89
CA THR A 12 -5.14 30.49 -6.15
C THR A 12 -4.07 29.62 -6.80
N ASP A 13 -2.81 30.07 -6.82
CA ASP A 13 -1.71 29.36 -7.49
C ASP A 13 -1.40 27.99 -6.84
N ALA A 14 -1.44 27.92 -5.50
CA ALA A 14 -1.24 26.66 -4.80
C ALA A 14 -2.32 25.61 -5.13
N ALA A 15 -3.59 26.03 -5.17
CA ALA A 15 -4.69 25.15 -5.57
C ALA A 15 -4.56 24.69 -7.03
N TYR A 16 -4.13 25.56 -7.95
CA TYR A 16 -3.88 25.17 -9.35
C TYR A 16 -2.77 24.13 -9.46
N LYS A 17 -1.65 24.33 -8.75
CA LYS A 17 -0.54 23.38 -8.79
C LYS A 17 -0.93 22.01 -8.24
N LEU A 18 -1.51 21.96 -7.04
CA LEU A 18 -1.95 20.71 -6.43
C LEU A 18 -3.02 20.02 -7.26
N ALA A 19 -3.97 20.77 -7.82
CA ALA A 19 -4.99 20.21 -8.70
C ALA A 19 -4.39 19.60 -9.98
N HIS A 20 -3.31 20.19 -10.52
CA HIS A 20 -2.61 19.63 -11.68
C HIS A 20 -1.91 18.31 -11.36
N ILE A 21 -1.28 18.19 -10.19
CA ILE A 21 -0.67 16.94 -9.71
C ILE A 21 -1.75 15.89 -9.47
N LEU A 22 -2.84 16.24 -8.76
CA LEU A 22 -3.93 15.34 -8.39
C LEU A 22 -4.94 15.09 -9.53
N ARG A 23 -4.69 15.63 -10.72
CA ARG A 23 -5.56 15.53 -11.90
C ARG A 23 -7.02 15.91 -11.63
N THR A 24 -7.25 16.85 -10.71
CA THR A 24 -8.59 17.37 -10.35
C THR A 24 -8.75 18.81 -10.82
N SER A 25 -9.94 19.37 -10.63
CA SER A 25 -10.19 20.79 -10.83
C SER A 25 -9.72 21.61 -9.61
N PRO A 26 -9.11 22.79 -9.80
CA PRO A 26 -8.76 23.70 -8.71
C PRO A 26 -9.94 24.07 -7.82
N GLU A 27 -11.15 24.11 -8.38
CA GLU A 27 -12.40 24.39 -7.67
C GLU A 27 -12.67 23.36 -6.56
N VAL A 28 -12.40 22.08 -6.80
CA VAL A 28 -12.53 21.02 -5.79
C VAL A 28 -11.66 21.31 -4.58
N LEU A 29 -10.39 21.70 -4.81
CA LEU A 29 -9.47 22.00 -3.71
C LEU A 29 -9.84 23.30 -2.99
N LEU A 30 -10.24 24.34 -3.72
CA LEU A 30 -10.66 25.62 -3.13
C LEU A 30 -11.93 25.50 -2.29
N GLU A 31 -12.90 24.69 -2.74
CA GLU A 31 -14.12 24.43 -1.97
C GLU A 31 -13.84 23.61 -0.71
N MET A 32 -13.03 22.54 -0.84
CA MET A 32 -12.59 21.73 0.28
C MET A 32 -11.82 22.57 1.32
N ASP A 33 -10.85 23.35 0.87
CA ASP A 33 -10.02 24.23 1.72
C ASP A 33 -10.87 25.26 2.46
N LYS A 34 -11.84 25.90 1.79
CA LYS A 34 -12.78 26.83 2.41
C LYS A 34 -13.57 26.17 3.54
N LYS A 35 -14.10 24.96 3.32
CA LYS A 35 -14.88 24.26 4.35
C LYS A 35 -13.97 23.76 5.48
N MET A 36 -12.81 23.22 5.18
CA MET A 36 -11.84 22.74 6.18
C MET A 36 -11.32 23.88 7.07
N ARG A 37 -11.10 25.08 6.51
CA ARG A 37 -10.80 26.29 7.29
C ARG A 37 -11.87 26.65 8.30
N SER A 38 -13.14 26.57 7.90
CA SER A 38 -14.25 26.89 8.81
C SER A 38 -14.37 25.90 9.97
N ILE A 39 -13.88 24.67 9.78
CA ILE A 39 -13.93 23.59 10.79
C ILE A 39 -12.71 23.68 11.71
N THR A 40 -11.53 23.82 11.14
CA THR A 40 -10.25 23.68 11.86
C THR A 40 -9.66 25.00 12.33
N GLY A 41 -10.04 26.12 11.70
CA GLY A 41 -9.40 27.42 11.89
C GLY A 41 -7.99 27.52 11.31
N GLN A 42 -7.47 26.45 10.68
CA GLN A 42 -6.17 26.47 10.02
C GLN A 42 -6.24 27.22 8.70
N GLU A 43 -5.33 28.18 8.48
CA GLU A 43 -5.23 28.92 7.22
C GLU A 43 -3.97 28.50 6.45
N ARG A 44 -3.95 28.76 5.14
CA ARG A 44 -2.77 28.59 4.26
C ARG A 44 -2.23 27.16 4.12
N VAL A 45 -2.99 26.15 4.52
CA VAL A 45 -2.60 24.73 4.42
C VAL A 45 -2.14 24.35 3.00
N LEU A 46 -2.89 24.71 1.95
CA LEU A 46 -2.48 24.40 0.57
C LEU A 46 -1.17 25.11 0.17
N ASP A 47 -0.98 26.36 0.61
CA ASP A 47 0.26 27.10 0.34
C ASP A 47 1.46 26.41 1.00
N ASP A 48 1.31 26.00 2.26
CA ASP A 48 2.37 25.39 3.04
C ASP A 48 2.74 24.00 2.49
N ILE A 49 1.76 23.24 1.97
CA ILE A 49 2.01 21.98 1.25
C ILE A 49 2.83 22.24 -0.01
N VAL A 50 2.46 23.23 -0.83
CA VAL A 50 3.20 23.56 -2.05
C VAL A 50 4.62 24.02 -1.72
N ILE A 51 4.80 24.92 -0.75
CA ILE A 51 6.12 25.38 -0.31
C ILE A 51 6.97 24.21 0.21
N GLY A 52 6.36 23.30 0.97
CA GLY A 52 7.01 22.08 1.46
C GLY A 52 7.46 21.17 0.32
N ASN A 53 6.58 20.94 -0.66
CA ASN A 53 6.87 20.17 -1.86
C ASN A 53 8.04 20.80 -2.64
N GLU A 54 8.01 22.10 -2.91
CA GLU A 54 9.10 22.81 -3.62
C GLU A 54 10.44 22.59 -2.94
N LYS A 55 10.48 22.74 -1.61
CA LYS A 55 11.70 22.59 -0.84
C LYS A 55 12.24 21.16 -0.93
N LEU A 56 11.37 20.16 -0.86
CA LEU A 56 11.77 18.75 -0.95
C LEU A 56 12.24 18.39 -2.36
N VAL A 57 11.59 18.92 -3.40
CA VAL A 57 12.04 18.75 -4.79
C VAL A 57 13.40 19.41 -4.99
N ASP A 58 13.57 20.67 -4.60
CA ASP A 58 14.85 21.40 -4.73
C ASP A 58 15.99 20.68 -4.02
N GLN A 59 15.74 20.22 -2.78
CA GLN A 59 16.73 19.52 -1.98
C GLN A 59 17.11 18.17 -2.61
N THR A 60 16.12 17.43 -3.11
CA THR A 60 16.35 16.14 -3.77
C THR A 60 17.11 16.30 -5.08
N LEU A 61 16.74 17.27 -5.92
CA LEU A 61 17.47 17.60 -7.16
C LEU A 61 18.92 17.97 -6.85
N LEU A 62 19.15 18.85 -5.88
CA LEU A 62 20.50 19.24 -5.48
C LEU A 62 21.34 18.03 -5.01
N ASN A 63 20.74 17.12 -4.23
CA ASN A 63 21.38 15.89 -3.76
C ASN A 63 21.70 14.89 -4.89
N LEU A 64 21.00 14.99 -6.01
CA LEU A 64 21.23 14.22 -7.24
C LEU A 64 22.14 14.96 -8.24
N GLY A 65 22.58 16.18 -7.93
CA GLY A 65 23.38 17.01 -8.84
C GLY A 65 22.58 17.61 -10.00
N LEU A 66 21.26 17.77 -9.82
CA LEU A 66 20.31 18.30 -10.79
C LEU A 66 19.73 19.64 -10.34
N ASP A 67 18.99 20.31 -11.23
CA ASP A 67 18.24 21.54 -10.93
C ASP A 67 16.88 21.57 -11.64
N ARG A 68 16.10 22.63 -11.45
CA ARG A 68 14.74 22.76 -12.00
C ARG A 68 14.66 22.82 -13.53
N ASN A 69 15.77 23.05 -14.21
CA ASN A 69 15.86 23.05 -15.67
C ASN A 69 16.22 21.67 -16.25
N SER A 70 16.55 20.70 -15.39
CA SER A 70 16.77 19.31 -15.79
C SER A 70 15.53 18.73 -16.47
N LYS A 71 15.74 17.79 -17.40
CA LYS A 71 14.63 17.16 -18.11
C LYS A 71 13.94 16.13 -17.25
N ALA A 72 12.66 15.88 -17.51
CA ALA A 72 11.88 14.87 -16.79
C ALA A 72 12.55 13.48 -16.83
N GLU A 73 13.17 13.14 -17.95
CA GLU A 73 13.91 11.90 -18.13
C GLU A 73 15.17 11.85 -17.26
N ASP A 74 15.95 12.94 -17.19
CA ASP A 74 17.17 13.01 -16.38
C ASP A 74 16.85 12.91 -14.88
N VAL A 75 15.79 13.58 -14.43
CA VAL A 75 15.33 13.52 -13.02
C VAL A 75 14.90 12.11 -12.66
N TYR A 76 14.08 11.49 -13.52
CA TYR A 76 13.63 10.11 -13.30
C TYR A 76 14.79 9.12 -13.31
N GLU A 77 15.72 9.22 -14.26
CA GLU A 77 16.89 8.35 -14.35
C GLU A 77 17.76 8.46 -13.09
N ALA A 78 18.05 9.66 -12.60
CA ALA A 78 18.83 9.86 -11.38
C ALA A 78 18.15 9.27 -10.13
N LEU A 79 16.82 9.37 -10.02
CA LEU A 79 16.05 8.73 -8.95
C LEU A 79 16.13 7.19 -9.04
N VAL A 80 16.01 6.65 -10.25
CA VAL A 80 16.12 5.20 -10.50
C VAL A 80 17.52 4.68 -10.22
N GLU A 81 18.57 5.39 -10.63
CA GLU A 81 19.96 5.02 -10.33
C GLU A 81 20.22 4.98 -8.82
N ARG A 82 19.69 5.98 -8.08
CA ARG A 82 19.74 5.99 -6.62
C ARG A 82 19.02 4.78 -6.03
N LEU A 83 17.86 4.43 -6.57
CA LEU A 83 17.08 3.26 -6.14
C LEU A 83 17.85 1.96 -6.37
N VAL A 84 18.40 1.75 -7.58
CA VAL A 84 19.20 0.57 -7.92
C VAL A 84 20.40 0.44 -7.00
N HIS A 85 21.07 1.55 -6.70
CA HIS A 85 22.18 1.57 -5.76
C HIS A 85 21.73 1.09 -4.37
N ILE A 86 20.66 1.66 -3.82
CA ILE A 86 20.16 1.31 -2.48
C ILE A 86 19.61 -0.12 -2.43
N ASP A 87 18.97 -0.60 -3.49
CA ASP A 87 18.47 -1.97 -3.65
C ASP A 87 19.60 -3.01 -3.52
N GLN A 88 20.72 -2.79 -4.20
CA GLN A 88 21.90 -3.66 -4.13
C GLN A 88 22.47 -3.73 -2.69
N HIS A 89 22.54 -2.60 -2.00
CA HIS A 89 23.01 -2.57 -0.61
C HIS A 89 22.04 -3.27 0.34
N LEU A 90 20.73 -3.12 0.11
CA LEU A 90 19.74 -3.86 0.87
C LEU A 90 19.87 -5.37 0.64
N PHE A 91 20.14 -5.81 -0.60
CA PHE A 91 20.39 -7.22 -0.91
C PHE A 91 21.59 -7.78 -0.15
N GLU A 92 22.69 -7.05 -0.10
CA GLU A 92 23.88 -7.41 0.68
C GLU A 92 23.60 -7.43 2.19
N LEU A 93 22.94 -6.38 2.70
CA LEU A 93 22.56 -6.25 4.11
C LEU A 93 21.68 -7.42 4.56
N LEU A 94 20.75 -7.86 3.71
CA LEU A 94 19.85 -8.99 3.99
C LEU A 94 20.54 -10.35 3.81
N GLY A 95 21.82 -10.38 3.44
CA GLY A 95 22.62 -11.60 3.33
C GLY A 95 22.39 -12.37 2.04
N HIS A 96 22.12 -11.66 0.92
CA HIS A 96 21.88 -12.26 -0.39
C HIS A 96 20.70 -13.25 -0.39
N PRO A 97 19.48 -12.78 -0.04
CA PRO A 97 18.32 -13.66 0.07
C PRO A 97 18.08 -14.44 -1.24
N ASP A 98 17.92 -15.75 -1.12
CA ASP A 98 17.64 -16.65 -2.24
C ASP A 98 16.39 -17.48 -1.95
N LEU A 99 15.24 -16.98 -2.41
CA LEU A 99 13.95 -17.62 -2.13
C LEU A 99 13.84 -19.01 -2.77
N THR A 100 14.64 -19.29 -3.82
CA THR A 100 14.68 -20.61 -4.49
C THR A 100 15.40 -21.67 -3.69
N LYS A 101 16.04 -21.32 -2.56
CA LYS A 101 16.64 -22.28 -1.63
C LYS A 101 15.75 -22.53 -0.40
N GLY A 102 14.50 -22.05 -0.45
CA GLY A 102 13.51 -22.25 0.59
C GLY A 102 13.72 -21.38 1.85
N PRO A 103 12.92 -21.61 2.90
CA PRO A 103 12.80 -20.68 4.04
C PRO A 103 14.11 -20.38 4.77
N VAL A 104 15.00 -21.36 4.89
CA VAL A 104 16.27 -21.21 5.64
C VAL A 104 17.18 -20.15 5.00
N ALA A 105 17.22 -20.09 3.67
CA ALA A 105 18.03 -19.12 2.92
C ALA A 105 17.47 -17.67 3.01
N CYS A 106 16.27 -17.51 3.57
CA CYS A 106 15.59 -16.23 3.72
C CYS A 106 15.24 -15.90 5.18
N ALA A 107 15.81 -16.64 6.14
CA ALA A 107 15.59 -16.40 7.57
C ALA A 107 15.97 -14.96 7.95
N LYS A 108 17.16 -14.50 7.53
CA LYS A 108 17.65 -13.14 7.81
C LYS A 108 16.73 -12.05 7.24
N LEU A 109 16.16 -12.27 6.05
CA LEU A 109 15.16 -11.37 5.44
C LEU A 109 13.93 -11.20 6.35
N CYS A 110 13.34 -12.31 6.77
CA CYS A 110 12.13 -12.30 7.60
C CYS A 110 12.41 -11.78 9.02
N GLU A 111 13.52 -12.20 9.62
CA GLU A 111 13.97 -11.73 10.93
C GLU A 111 14.25 -10.24 10.94
N THR A 112 14.86 -9.69 9.88
CA THR A 112 15.13 -8.26 9.77
C THR A 112 13.83 -7.46 9.70
N ALA A 113 12.88 -7.88 8.85
CA ALA A 113 11.56 -7.23 8.77
C ALA A 113 10.84 -7.22 10.13
N LEU A 114 10.77 -8.37 10.81
CA LEU A 114 10.13 -8.49 12.13
C LEU A 114 10.87 -7.75 13.25
N LYS A 115 12.20 -7.61 13.14
CA LYS A 115 13.01 -6.83 14.10
C LYS A 115 12.78 -5.33 13.95
N ILE A 116 12.56 -4.83 12.73
CA ILE A 116 12.21 -3.43 12.49
C ILE A 116 10.82 -3.14 13.05
N TYR A 117 9.86 -4.00 12.70
CA TYR A 117 8.50 -3.89 13.19
C TYR A 117 7.91 -5.28 13.51
N THR A 118 7.65 -5.50 14.80
CA THR A 118 6.89 -6.66 15.26
C THR A 118 5.44 -6.24 15.42
N PRO A 119 4.52 -6.69 14.54
CA PRO A 119 3.12 -6.31 14.65
C PRO A 119 2.49 -6.87 15.94
N PRO A 120 1.48 -6.19 16.50
CA PRO A 120 0.72 -6.73 17.62
C PRO A 120 -0.01 -8.03 17.22
N LYS A 121 -0.51 -8.77 18.21
CA LYS A 121 -1.41 -9.91 17.94
C LYS A 121 -2.69 -9.41 17.26
N GLY A 122 -3.12 -10.16 16.26
CA GLY A 122 -4.33 -9.90 15.52
C GLY A 122 -5.39 -10.97 15.76
N LEU A 123 -6.65 -10.58 15.54
CA LEU A 123 -7.78 -11.47 15.50
C LEU A 123 -7.91 -12.08 14.11
N PHE A 124 -7.74 -13.40 14.01
CA PHE A 124 -7.71 -14.13 12.74
C PHE A 124 -8.58 -15.40 12.81
N ILE A 125 -9.00 -15.90 11.65
CA ILE A 125 -9.76 -17.16 11.59
C ILE A 125 -8.85 -18.31 12.09
N LYS A 126 -9.44 -19.19 12.92
CA LYS A 126 -8.79 -20.39 13.47
C LYS A 126 -8.43 -21.40 12.36
N PRO A 127 -7.23 -22.00 12.38
CA PRO A 127 -6.85 -23.06 11.45
C PRO A 127 -7.87 -24.21 11.37
N GLU A 128 -8.43 -24.62 12.50
CA GLU A 128 -9.42 -25.70 12.57
C GLU A 128 -10.72 -25.31 11.84
N LYS A 129 -11.13 -24.04 11.95
CA LYS A 129 -12.31 -23.57 11.24
C LYS A 129 -12.07 -23.53 9.74
N VAL A 130 -10.89 -23.09 9.31
CA VAL A 130 -10.54 -23.10 7.89
C VAL A 130 -10.51 -24.53 7.34
N ALA A 131 -9.98 -25.48 8.09
CA ALA A 131 -10.01 -26.89 7.70
C ALA A 131 -11.46 -27.38 7.51
N GLU A 132 -12.37 -27.08 8.44
CA GLU A 132 -13.81 -27.38 8.30
C GLU A 132 -14.41 -26.75 7.03
N LEU A 133 -14.11 -25.47 6.76
CA LEU A 133 -14.59 -24.78 5.56
C LEU A 133 -14.04 -25.42 4.28
N LEU A 134 -12.76 -25.80 4.26
CA LEU A 134 -12.13 -26.44 3.11
C LEU A 134 -12.55 -27.92 2.92
N GLU A 135 -13.08 -28.59 3.94
CA GLU A 135 -13.76 -29.89 3.77
C GLU A 135 -15.14 -29.72 3.13
N LYS A 136 -15.87 -28.66 3.51
CA LYS A 136 -17.17 -28.32 2.93
C LYS A 136 -17.06 -27.75 1.52
N TYR A 137 -15.98 -27.03 1.23
CA TYR A 137 -15.66 -26.43 -0.06
C TYR A 137 -14.27 -26.89 -0.52
N PRO A 138 -14.12 -28.14 -1.00
CA PRO A 138 -12.81 -28.69 -1.36
C PRO A 138 -12.08 -27.88 -2.45
N PRO A 139 -10.79 -27.54 -2.28
CA PRO A 139 -9.99 -26.85 -3.29
C PRO A 139 -9.48 -27.86 -4.33
N ALA A 140 -10.38 -28.32 -5.21
CA ALA A 140 -10.12 -29.43 -6.13
C ALA A 140 -8.85 -29.25 -6.98
N ASN A 141 -8.56 -28.03 -7.45
CA ASN A 141 -7.37 -27.79 -8.27
C ASN A 141 -6.08 -27.99 -7.46
N MET A 142 -6.08 -27.64 -6.17
CA MET A 142 -4.90 -27.79 -5.31
C MET A 142 -4.70 -29.26 -4.94
N LEU A 143 -5.78 -29.94 -4.57
CA LEU A 143 -5.78 -31.38 -4.28
C LEU A 143 -5.23 -32.17 -5.47
N ASN A 144 -5.71 -31.87 -6.68
CA ASN A 144 -5.24 -32.51 -7.90
C ASN A 144 -3.78 -32.20 -8.22
N HIS A 145 -3.35 -30.95 -8.05
CA HIS A 145 -1.97 -30.54 -8.33
C HIS A 145 -0.96 -31.26 -7.42
N PHE A 146 -1.25 -31.36 -6.11
CA PHE A 146 -0.36 -31.99 -5.14
C PHE A 146 -0.64 -33.48 -4.89
N GLY A 147 -1.65 -34.07 -5.54
CA GLY A 147 -1.99 -35.49 -5.43
C GLY A 147 -2.59 -35.90 -4.08
N TYR A 148 -3.32 -35.00 -3.41
CA TYR A 148 -3.99 -35.30 -2.14
C TYR A 148 -5.46 -35.69 -2.34
N SER A 149 -5.93 -36.68 -1.59
CA SER A 149 -7.31 -37.17 -1.70
C SER A 149 -8.34 -36.35 -0.93
N ASN A 150 -7.91 -35.60 0.09
CA ASN A 150 -8.79 -34.76 0.91
C ASN A 150 -7.98 -33.59 1.51
N THR A 151 -8.70 -32.56 1.95
CA THR A 151 -8.08 -31.33 2.48
C THR A 151 -7.36 -31.56 3.81
N ARG A 152 -7.81 -32.51 4.62
CA ARG A 152 -7.15 -32.81 5.90
C ARG A 152 -5.72 -33.30 5.70
N ASP A 153 -5.53 -34.26 4.81
CA ASP A 153 -4.20 -34.79 4.46
C ASP A 153 -3.29 -33.70 3.88
N LEU A 154 -3.86 -32.83 3.04
CA LEU A 154 -3.17 -31.66 2.48
C LEU A 154 -2.69 -30.73 3.59
N VAL A 155 -3.56 -30.31 4.51
CA VAL A 155 -3.21 -29.38 5.61
C VAL A 155 -2.22 -30.01 6.59
N GLU A 156 -2.35 -31.31 6.89
CA GLU A 156 -1.45 -32.02 7.79
C GLU A 156 -0.02 -32.11 7.23
N LYS A 157 0.12 -32.36 5.91
CA LYS A 157 1.43 -32.53 5.26
C LYS A 157 2.06 -31.22 4.83
N GLU A 158 1.27 -30.27 4.36
CA GLU A 158 1.74 -29.00 3.81
C GLU A 158 1.74 -27.86 4.82
N GLY A 159 0.98 -28.01 5.91
CA GLY A 159 0.79 -26.99 6.92
C GLY A 159 -0.26 -25.94 6.53
N PHE A 160 -0.88 -25.36 7.55
CA PHE A 160 -1.96 -24.39 7.39
C PHE A 160 -1.58 -23.19 6.49
N ALA A 161 -0.47 -22.51 6.79
CA ALA A 161 -0.12 -21.24 6.15
C ALA A 161 0.25 -21.39 4.66
N PRO A 162 1.04 -22.39 4.23
CA PRO A 162 1.24 -22.67 2.80
C PRO A 162 -0.07 -23.00 2.07
N VAL A 163 -0.94 -23.82 2.67
CA VAL A 163 -2.22 -24.20 2.04
C VAL A 163 -3.12 -22.99 1.81
N VAL A 164 -3.36 -22.14 2.82
CA VAL A 164 -4.23 -20.96 2.61
C VAL A 164 -3.61 -19.94 1.65
N SER A 165 -2.29 -19.83 1.63
CA SER A 165 -1.55 -19.02 0.63
C SER A 165 -1.77 -19.55 -0.78
N GLY A 166 -1.69 -20.86 -0.94
CA GLY A 166 -1.90 -21.57 -2.20
C GLY A 166 -3.27 -21.36 -2.82
N LEU A 167 -4.31 -21.10 -2.02
CA LEU A 167 -5.68 -20.91 -2.53
C LEU A 167 -5.73 -19.76 -3.55
N ARG A 168 -4.95 -18.69 -3.32
CA ARG A 168 -4.91 -17.49 -4.17
C ARG A 168 -4.48 -17.76 -5.61
N PHE A 169 -3.69 -18.80 -5.84
CA PHE A 169 -3.08 -19.05 -7.15
C PHE A 169 -3.38 -20.44 -7.73
N THR A 170 -3.97 -21.35 -6.95
CA THR A 170 -4.40 -22.67 -7.43
C THR A 170 -5.86 -22.73 -7.84
N GLN A 171 -6.74 -21.95 -7.20
CA GLN A 171 -8.18 -22.00 -7.44
C GLN A 171 -8.61 -20.99 -8.51
N ASP A 172 -9.71 -21.31 -9.19
CA ASP A 172 -10.31 -20.40 -10.17
C ASP A 172 -11.19 -19.34 -9.48
N GLU A 173 -11.52 -18.29 -10.24
CA GLU A 173 -12.32 -17.16 -9.76
C GLU A 173 -13.70 -17.61 -9.23
N LYS A 174 -14.31 -18.63 -9.86
CA LYS A 174 -15.61 -19.15 -9.43
C LYS A 174 -15.53 -19.78 -8.05
N TRP A 175 -14.53 -20.64 -7.82
CA TRP A 175 -14.29 -21.26 -6.52
C TRP A 175 -13.97 -20.20 -5.48
N MET A 176 -13.13 -19.21 -5.83
CA MET A 176 -12.78 -18.11 -4.92
C MET A 176 -14.03 -17.34 -4.51
N HIS A 177 -14.90 -16.94 -5.45
CA HIS A 177 -16.18 -16.30 -5.10
C HIS A 177 -17.04 -17.18 -4.20
N GLU A 178 -17.15 -18.47 -4.49
CA GLU A 178 -17.93 -19.38 -3.65
C GLU A 178 -17.37 -19.50 -2.23
N PHE A 179 -16.06 -19.62 -2.09
CA PHE A 179 -15.39 -19.73 -0.80
C PHE A 179 -15.49 -18.41 -0.01
N PHE A 180 -15.08 -17.29 -0.59
CA PHE A 180 -15.05 -16.00 0.08
C PHE A 180 -16.45 -15.40 0.29
N ASP A 181 -17.31 -15.39 -0.73
CA ASP A 181 -18.60 -14.71 -0.64
C ASP A 181 -19.67 -15.55 0.07
N LYS A 182 -19.53 -16.88 0.12
CA LYS A 182 -20.53 -17.74 0.79
C LYS A 182 -20.01 -18.37 2.08
N ALA A 183 -18.81 -18.96 2.07
CA ALA A 183 -18.34 -19.70 3.25
C ALA A 183 -18.11 -18.75 4.44
N TYR A 184 -17.56 -17.56 4.18
CA TYR A 184 -17.29 -16.58 5.25
C TYR A 184 -18.55 -15.95 5.84
N LEU A 185 -19.69 -15.96 5.14
CA LEU A 185 -20.97 -15.50 5.70
C LEU A 185 -21.44 -16.35 6.88
N SER A 186 -20.89 -17.55 7.06
CA SER A 186 -21.20 -18.43 8.18
C SER A 186 -20.29 -18.26 9.40
N LEU A 187 -19.28 -17.39 9.31
CA LEU A 187 -18.32 -17.15 10.39
C LEU A 187 -18.97 -16.45 11.58
N LYS A 188 -18.57 -16.88 12.78
CA LYS A 188 -19.03 -16.37 14.08
C LYS A 188 -17.85 -15.88 14.90
N PRO A 189 -18.08 -15.09 15.96
CA PRO A 189 -17.01 -14.64 16.86
C PRO A 189 -16.10 -15.78 17.36
N ASP A 190 -16.69 -16.91 17.72
CA ASP A 190 -15.95 -18.07 18.25
C ASP A 190 -15.09 -18.79 17.20
N ASP A 191 -15.19 -18.43 15.92
CA ASP A 191 -14.35 -18.96 14.84
C ASP A 191 -12.99 -18.26 14.74
N PHE A 192 -12.76 -17.23 15.55
CA PHE A 192 -11.55 -16.41 15.53
C PHE A 192 -10.68 -16.61 16.77
N GLU A 193 -9.38 -16.36 16.63
CA GLU A 193 -8.39 -16.42 17.70
C GLU A 193 -7.39 -15.27 17.63
N GLU A 194 -6.81 -14.93 18.78
CA GLU A 194 -5.71 -13.97 18.90
C GLU A 194 -4.37 -14.66 18.67
N ARG A 195 -3.65 -14.28 17.63
CA ARG A 195 -2.31 -14.81 17.35
C ARG A 195 -1.42 -13.80 16.64
N SER A 196 -0.12 -14.07 16.62
CA SER A 196 0.84 -13.24 15.90
C SER A 196 0.70 -13.42 14.39
N VAL A 197 1.03 -12.37 13.63
CA VAL A 197 1.20 -12.44 12.18
C VAL A 197 2.32 -13.43 11.85
N LYS A 198 2.08 -14.28 10.84
CA LYS A 198 3.07 -15.22 10.31
C LYS A 198 3.64 -14.67 9.01
N LEU A 199 4.94 -14.49 8.96
CA LEU A 199 5.69 -14.20 7.75
C LEU A 199 6.38 -15.48 7.29
N ILE A 200 6.06 -15.96 6.09
CA ILE A 200 6.57 -17.25 5.57
C ILE A 200 7.12 -17.10 4.16
N VAL A 201 8.09 -17.96 3.83
CA VAL A 201 8.51 -18.21 2.45
C VAL A 201 7.95 -19.57 2.07
N LEU A 202 7.27 -19.67 0.92
CA LEU A 202 6.75 -20.95 0.44
C LEU A 202 7.89 -21.84 -0.08
N GLU A 203 7.71 -23.15 0.02
CA GLU A 203 8.65 -24.10 -0.60
C GLU A 203 8.58 -24.06 -2.13
N ASN A 204 9.68 -24.39 -2.81
CA ASN A 204 9.78 -24.35 -4.28
C ASN A 204 8.68 -25.11 -5.02
N LYS A 205 8.14 -26.18 -4.44
CA LYS A 205 7.04 -26.94 -5.05
C LYS A 205 5.78 -26.11 -5.29
N TRP A 206 5.62 -24.99 -4.59
CA TRP A 206 4.50 -24.05 -4.80
C TRP A 206 4.72 -23.12 -6.00
N LEU A 207 5.94 -23.05 -6.55
CA LEU A 207 6.26 -22.15 -7.65
C LEU A 207 5.49 -22.50 -8.93
N GLU A 208 5.46 -23.78 -9.29
CA GLU A 208 4.75 -24.26 -10.49
C GLU A 208 3.26 -23.89 -10.43
N ALA A 209 2.63 -24.10 -9.27
CA ALA A 209 1.25 -23.68 -9.04
C ALA A 209 1.05 -22.15 -9.12
N ALA A 210 2.09 -21.37 -8.82
CA ALA A 210 2.02 -19.91 -8.74
C ALA A 210 2.34 -19.18 -10.07
N GLU A 211 2.88 -19.85 -11.09
CA GLU A 211 3.33 -19.21 -12.34
C GLU A 211 2.26 -18.32 -12.98
N LYS A 212 1.05 -18.85 -13.18
CA LYS A 212 -0.08 -18.09 -13.77
C LYS A 212 -0.51 -16.89 -12.94
N PHE A 213 -0.33 -16.97 -11.62
CA PHE A 213 -0.66 -15.87 -10.72
C PHE A 213 0.41 -14.77 -10.79
N LEU A 214 1.68 -15.17 -10.89
CA LEU A 214 2.81 -14.26 -11.04
C LEU A 214 2.78 -13.50 -12.37
N GLU A 215 2.36 -14.14 -13.46
CA GLU A 215 2.14 -13.48 -14.76
C GLU A 215 1.17 -12.28 -14.65
N LYS A 216 0.20 -12.35 -13.73
CA LYS A 216 -0.82 -11.30 -13.52
C LYS A 216 -0.42 -10.29 -12.45
N LYS A 217 0.11 -10.74 -11.31
CA LYS A 217 0.40 -9.87 -10.14
C LYS A 217 1.78 -9.21 -10.19
N TYR A 218 2.69 -9.70 -11.03
CA TYR A 218 4.03 -9.15 -11.27
C TYR A 218 4.96 -9.01 -10.05
N HIS A 219 4.55 -9.39 -8.84
CA HIS A 219 5.36 -9.42 -7.63
C HIS A 219 5.13 -10.71 -6.83
N ASN A 220 6.10 -11.08 -6.01
CA ASN A 220 6.18 -12.38 -5.32
C ASN A 220 5.71 -12.35 -3.85
N VAL A 221 5.35 -11.19 -3.32
CA VAL A 221 4.85 -11.04 -1.93
C VAL A 221 3.34 -10.84 -1.94
N SER A 222 2.61 -11.54 -1.09
CA SER A 222 1.19 -11.28 -0.86
C SER A 222 0.82 -11.57 0.59
N HIS A 223 -0.40 -11.25 0.98
CA HIS A 223 -0.90 -11.51 2.31
C HIS A 223 -2.34 -12.04 2.30
N LEU A 224 -2.78 -12.49 3.47
CA LEU A 224 -4.13 -12.96 3.81
C LEU A 224 -4.50 -12.32 5.16
N LYS A 225 -5.28 -11.24 5.12
CA LYS A 225 -5.65 -10.41 6.28
C LYS A 225 -6.42 -11.25 7.29
N GLU A 226 -7.34 -12.07 6.79
CA GLU A 226 -8.20 -12.98 7.56
C GLU A 226 -7.43 -14.09 8.30
N TYR A 227 -6.23 -14.42 7.79
CA TYR A 227 -5.40 -15.48 8.36
C TYR A 227 -4.13 -14.95 8.98
N GLY A 228 -3.88 -13.65 9.02
CA GLY A 228 -2.64 -13.11 9.57
C GLY A 228 -1.39 -13.75 8.95
N VAL A 229 -1.41 -14.03 7.64
CA VAL A 229 -0.30 -14.64 6.90
C VAL A 229 0.19 -13.65 5.87
N ILE A 230 1.49 -13.37 5.88
CA ILE A 230 2.24 -12.70 4.81
C ILE A 230 3.15 -13.78 4.22
N PHE A 231 3.13 -13.95 2.90
CA PHE A 231 3.86 -15.01 2.25
C PHE A 231 4.65 -14.52 1.05
N LEU A 232 5.79 -15.17 0.83
CA LEU A 232 6.64 -14.99 -0.34
C LEU A 232 6.59 -16.23 -1.22
N ILE A 233 6.30 -16.05 -2.49
CA ILE A 233 6.44 -17.07 -3.54
C ILE A 233 7.95 -17.17 -3.89
N PRO A 234 8.52 -18.38 -4.00
CA PRO A 234 9.96 -18.59 -4.07
C PRO A 234 10.54 -18.32 -5.47
N LEU A 235 10.47 -17.05 -5.88
CA LEU A 235 11.06 -16.57 -7.11
C LEU A 235 12.53 -16.20 -6.93
N LYS A 236 13.29 -16.35 -8.00
CA LYS A 236 14.66 -15.84 -8.06
C LYS A 236 14.60 -14.31 -8.10
N LEU A 237 15.46 -13.67 -7.30
CA LEU A 237 15.69 -12.22 -7.32
C LEU A 237 16.90 -11.97 -8.21
N ASP A 238 16.70 -11.54 -9.44
CA ASP A 238 17.78 -11.34 -10.41
C ASP A 238 17.67 -10.07 -11.26
N SER A 239 16.69 -9.22 -10.95
CA SER A 239 16.54 -7.90 -11.57
C SER A 239 16.72 -6.76 -10.56
N PRO A 240 17.27 -5.60 -10.98
CA PRO A 240 17.39 -4.43 -10.12
C PRO A 240 16.03 -3.98 -9.56
N GLY A 241 16.01 -3.61 -8.28
CA GLY A 241 14.82 -3.12 -7.57
C GLY A 241 13.95 -4.23 -6.97
N GLU A 242 14.19 -5.50 -7.28
CA GLU A 242 13.36 -6.60 -6.77
C GLU A 242 13.50 -6.81 -5.27
N THR A 243 14.69 -6.59 -4.71
CA THR A 243 14.92 -6.75 -3.27
C THR A 243 14.18 -5.67 -2.49
N MET A 244 14.32 -4.41 -2.90
CA MET A 244 13.63 -3.26 -2.33
C MET A 244 12.12 -3.43 -2.47
N ARG A 245 11.62 -3.80 -3.65
CA ARG A 245 10.19 -4.08 -3.86
C ARG A 245 9.67 -5.13 -2.88
N MET A 246 10.35 -6.26 -2.82
CA MET A 246 9.95 -7.38 -1.96
C MET A 246 9.95 -6.95 -0.49
N PHE A 247 11.03 -6.32 -0.03
CA PHE A 247 11.19 -5.94 1.37
C PHE A 247 10.19 -4.87 1.78
N THR A 248 10.00 -3.82 0.97
CA THR A 248 9.02 -2.76 1.25
C THR A 248 7.59 -3.29 1.23
N LEU A 249 7.25 -4.21 0.31
CA LEU A 249 5.95 -4.92 0.33
C LEU A 249 5.74 -5.71 1.62
N MET A 250 6.78 -6.39 2.12
CA MET A 250 6.69 -7.12 3.40
C MET A 250 6.40 -6.17 4.55
N LEU A 251 7.11 -5.04 4.63
CA LEU A 251 6.90 -4.01 5.67
C LEU A 251 5.49 -3.41 5.58
N HIS A 252 5.05 -3.07 4.38
CA HIS A 252 3.69 -2.58 4.12
C HIS A 252 2.62 -3.57 4.64
N TYR A 253 2.74 -4.86 4.30
CA TYR A 253 1.80 -5.87 4.78
C TYR A 253 1.90 -6.14 6.29
N LEU A 254 3.06 -5.91 6.92
CA LEU A 254 3.18 -5.99 8.38
C LEU A 254 2.36 -4.92 9.09
N HIS A 255 2.08 -3.78 8.45
CA HIS A 255 1.17 -2.75 8.97
C HIS A 255 -0.28 -2.97 8.56
N GLU A 256 -0.53 -3.37 7.32
CA GLU A 256 -1.89 -3.58 6.80
C GLU A 256 -2.62 -4.72 7.52
N VAL A 257 -1.96 -5.87 7.72
CA VAL A 257 -2.58 -7.04 8.35
C VAL A 257 -3.11 -6.74 9.77
N PRO A 258 -2.34 -6.15 10.70
CA PRO A 258 -2.86 -5.80 12.03
C PRO A 258 -3.90 -4.68 11.99
N PHE A 259 -3.83 -3.74 11.04
CA PHE A 259 -4.89 -2.73 10.85
C PHE A 259 -6.25 -3.40 10.61
N TYR A 260 -6.32 -4.33 9.64
CA TYR A 260 -7.56 -5.08 9.39
C TYR A 260 -7.95 -6.00 10.54
N ALA A 261 -6.98 -6.62 11.22
CA ALA A 261 -7.26 -7.42 12.41
C ALA A 261 -7.92 -6.60 13.53
N ASN A 262 -7.54 -5.33 13.69
CA ASN A 262 -8.18 -4.40 14.63
C ASN A 262 -9.62 -4.08 14.22
N LEU A 263 -9.88 -3.87 12.93
CA LEU A 263 -11.24 -3.67 12.40
C LEU A 263 -12.11 -4.91 12.60
N PHE A 264 -11.60 -6.10 12.35
CA PHE A 264 -12.32 -7.35 12.62
C PHE A 264 -12.71 -7.45 14.10
N ARG A 265 -11.78 -7.11 14.99
CA ARG A 265 -12.02 -7.08 16.43
C ARG A 265 -13.09 -6.06 16.82
N LYS A 266 -13.07 -4.87 16.21
CA LYS A 266 -14.04 -3.81 16.45
C LYS A 266 -15.46 -4.23 16.11
N PHE A 267 -15.65 -4.91 14.99
CA PHE A 267 -16.98 -5.31 14.50
C PHE A 267 -17.41 -6.71 14.95
N LEU A 268 -16.57 -7.44 15.71
CA LEU A 268 -16.77 -8.86 16.00
C LEU A 268 -18.16 -9.18 16.58
N ASN A 269 -18.69 -8.31 17.43
CA ASN A 269 -19.97 -8.51 18.12
C ASN A 269 -21.17 -7.85 17.41
N ASP A 270 -20.95 -7.26 16.23
CA ASP A 270 -22.04 -6.66 15.46
C ASP A 270 -22.91 -7.75 14.83
N THR A 271 -24.20 -7.48 14.72
CA THR A 271 -25.17 -8.43 14.13
C THR A 271 -24.88 -8.75 12.65
N ASP A 272 -24.20 -7.84 11.96
CA ASP A 272 -23.80 -7.92 10.56
C ASP A 272 -22.28 -8.12 10.38
N PHE A 273 -21.58 -8.61 11.42
CA PHE A 273 -20.13 -8.84 11.42
C PHE A 273 -19.62 -9.52 10.13
N ALA A 274 -20.23 -10.64 9.72
CA ALA A 274 -19.75 -11.39 8.56
C ALA A 274 -19.85 -10.59 7.24
N ALA A 275 -20.85 -9.71 7.12
CA ALA A 275 -20.99 -8.82 5.97
C ALA A 275 -19.91 -7.73 5.96
N LYS A 276 -19.66 -7.11 7.12
CA LYS A 276 -18.58 -6.12 7.31
C LYS A 276 -17.20 -6.74 7.09
N PHE A 277 -16.97 -7.93 7.64
CA PHE A 277 -15.75 -8.71 7.45
C PHE A 277 -15.48 -8.97 5.95
N ASN A 278 -16.46 -9.46 5.20
CA ASN A 278 -16.32 -9.66 3.77
C ASN A 278 -16.09 -8.35 3.00
N SER A 279 -16.77 -7.27 3.39
CA SER A 279 -16.58 -5.95 2.78
C SER A 279 -15.16 -5.42 2.95
N LEU A 280 -14.60 -5.55 4.17
CA LEU A 280 -13.22 -5.20 4.48
C LEU A 280 -12.20 -6.03 3.70
N LEU A 281 -12.45 -7.34 3.52
CA LEU A 281 -11.57 -8.19 2.73
C LEU A 281 -11.57 -7.84 1.23
N ARG A 282 -12.70 -7.40 0.69
CA ARG A 282 -12.81 -6.92 -0.70
C ARG A 282 -12.28 -5.49 -0.88
N GLY A 283 -12.21 -4.71 0.19
CA GLY A 283 -11.90 -3.29 0.13
C GLY A 283 -13.01 -2.51 -0.58
N ASP A 284 -14.28 -2.78 -0.25
CA ASP A 284 -15.40 -2.13 -0.92
C ASP A 284 -15.31 -0.59 -0.75
N VAL A 285 -15.48 0.15 -1.85
CA VAL A 285 -15.54 1.61 -1.86
C VAL A 285 -16.94 2.01 -2.34
N PRO A 286 -17.64 2.93 -1.66
CA PRO A 286 -18.96 3.36 -2.10
C PRO A 286 -18.93 3.86 -3.56
N ARG A 287 -19.93 3.50 -4.36
CA ARG A 287 -19.98 3.78 -5.81
C ARG A 287 -20.69 5.10 -6.15
N GLY A 288 -21.49 5.63 -5.24
CA GLY A 288 -22.25 6.87 -5.44
C GLY A 288 -21.39 8.12 -5.30
N PRO A 289 -21.91 9.30 -5.67
CA PRO A 289 -21.25 10.58 -5.42
C PRO A 289 -21.02 10.80 -3.92
N LEU A 290 -20.20 11.79 -3.56
CA LEU A 290 -20.14 12.27 -2.18
C LEU A 290 -21.56 12.63 -1.69
N PRO A 291 -21.93 12.27 -0.44
CA PRO A 291 -23.17 12.67 0.18
C PRO A 291 -23.43 14.17 0.06
N ASP A 292 -24.62 14.55 -0.41
CA ASP A 292 -25.05 15.95 -0.42
C ASP A 292 -25.28 16.40 1.02
N SER A 293 -24.29 17.08 1.56
CA SER A 293 -24.24 17.51 2.94
C SER A 293 -23.74 18.94 3.03
N GLN A 294 -24.27 19.70 3.98
CA GLN A 294 -23.73 21.01 4.35
C GLN A 294 -22.35 20.88 5.01
N LYS A 295 -21.92 19.66 5.36
CA LYS A 295 -20.64 19.32 5.97
C LYS A 295 -19.53 19.14 4.93
N THR A 296 -18.29 19.08 5.40
CA THR A 296 -17.19 18.59 4.55
C THR A 296 -17.21 17.07 4.56
N VAL A 297 -17.14 16.46 3.38
CA VAL A 297 -17.13 15.01 3.25
C VAL A 297 -15.87 14.56 2.54
N TRP A 298 -15.20 13.57 3.11
CA TRP A 298 -14.05 12.89 2.52
C TRP A 298 -14.39 11.42 2.30
N ARG A 299 -14.16 10.90 1.10
CA ARG A 299 -14.31 9.46 0.84
C ARG A 299 -13.15 8.68 1.45
N ILE A 300 -13.42 7.46 1.91
CA ILE A 300 -12.38 6.49 2.25
C ILE A 300 -12.22 5.53 1.07
N ILE A 301 -11.07 5.59 0.40
CA ILE A 301 -10.72 4.70 -0.70
C ILE A 301 -9.76 3.63 -0.17
N GLN A 302 -10.28 2.46 0.14
CA GLN A 302 -9.53 1.38 0.82
C GLN A 302 -8.59 0.58 -0.10
N ARG A 303 -8.52 0.91 -1.38
CA ARG A 303 -7.79 0.18 -2.42
C ARG A 303 -7.39 1.12 -3.55
N TYR A 304 -6.33 0.81 -4.28
CA TYR A 304 -5.94 1.61 -5.45
C TYR A 304 -6.90 1.44 -6.64
N LEU A 305 -7.91 2.31 -6.74
CA LEU A 305 -8.87 2.31 -7.86
C LEU A 305 -8.20 2.56 -9.21
N ALA A 306 -7.10 3.31 -9.24
CA ALA A 306 -6.33 3.56 -10.46
C ALA A 306 -5.75 2.30 -11.11
N LYS A 307 -5.62 1.18 -10.37
CA LYS A 307 -5.25 -0.12 -10.93
C LYS A 307 -6.38 -0.74 -11.78
N ASP A 308 -7.63 -0.43 -11.45
CA ASP A 308 -8.81 -0.87 -12.18
C ASP A 308 -9.15 0.12 -13.31
N ASP A 309 -9.18 1.42 -12.99
CA ASP A 309 -9.48 2.53 -13.90
C ASP A 309 -8.78 3.81 -13.42
N GLU A 310 -7.76 4.27 -14.14
CA GLU A 310 -7.01 5.51 -13.84
C GLU A 310 -7.86 6.79 -13.97
N ASN A 311 -9.05 6.68 -14.53
CA ASN A 311 -10.01 7.78 -14.73
C ASN A 311 -11.26 7.63 -13.86
N ASP A 312 -11.24 6.74 -12.86
CA ASP A 312 -12.33 6.62 -11.89
C ASP A 312 -12.58 7.97 -11.22
N PHE A 313 -13.81 8.49 -11.33
CA PHE A 313 -14.16 9.84 -10.87
C PHE A 313 -13.86 10.06 -9.37
N ARG A 314 -13.84 8.98 -8.57
CA ARG A 314 -13.60 9.04 -7.13
C ARG A 314 -12.16 9.41 -6.79
N LEU A 315 -11.23 9.26 -7.73
CA LEU A 315 -9.83 9.68 -7.59
C LEU A 315 -9.68 11.22 -7.64
N PHE A 316 -10.67 11.93 -8.17
CA PHE A 316 -10.61 13.38 -8.40
C PHE A 316 -11.41 14.20 -7.38
N GLU A 317 -11.95 13.58 -6.36
CA GLU A 317 -12.70 14.22 -5.27
C GLU A 317 -11.98 14.04 -3.92
N PRO A 318 -12.28 14.84 -2.87
CA PRO A 318 -11.60 14.73 -1.59
C PRO A 318 -11.74 13.32 -0.98
N HIS A 319 -10.60 12.68 -0.74
CA HIS A 319 -10.54 11.35 -0.15
C HIS A 319 -9.29 11.12 0.70
N VAL A 320 -9.32 10.04 1.45
CA VAL A 320 -8.19 9.47 2.18
C VAL A 320 -8.04 7.99 1.83
N ASN A 321 -6.81 7.49 1.87
CA ASN A 321 -6.47 6.13 1.49
C ASN A 321 -5.63 5.44 2.58
N PRO A 322 -6.17 4.44 3.29
CA PRO A 322 -5.39 3.71 4.29
C PRO A 322 -4.23 2.89 3.70
N GLU A 323 -4.29 2.44 2.44
CA GLU A 323 -3.15 1.74 1.83
C GLU A 323 -1.93 2.67 1.70
N ALA A 324 -2.13 3.95 1.36
CA ALA A 324 -1.06 4.95 1.34
C ALA A 324 -0.45 5.20 2.73
N GLU A 325 -1.24 5.13 3.81
CA GLU A 325 -0.70 5.19 5.19
C GLU A 325 0.21 4.00 5.51
N HIS A 326 -0.14 2.78 5.07
CA HIS A 326 0.70 1.61 5.29
C HIS A 326 2.04 1.70 4.52
N TRP A 327 2.07 2.34 3.35
CA TRP A 327 3.32 2.62 2.63
C TRP A 327 4.18 3.65 3.34
N TYR A 328 3.58 4.74 3.82
CA TYR A 328 4.27 5.72 4.65
C TYR A 328 4.96 5.04 5.85
N GLN A 329 4.26 4.13 6.53
CA GLN A 329 4.83 3.37 7.65
C GLN A 329 5.97 2.42 7.22
N ALA A 330 5.87 1.82 6.03
CA ALA A 330 6.94 1.00 5.46
C ALA A 330 8.20 1.84 5.11
N GLU A 331 8.04 3.07 4.63
CA GLU A 331 9.16 3.99 4.40
C GLU A 331 9.81 4.46 5.70
N GLU A 332 9.02 4.73 6.74
CA GLU A 332 9.53 5.00 8.08
C GLU A 332 10.30 3.80 8.65
N ASP A 333 9.88 2.58 8.32
CA ASP A 333 10.61 1.34 8.66
C ASP A 333 11.95 1.22 7.97
N LEU A 334 12.06 1.61 6.70
CA LEU A 334 13.36 1.71 6.01
C LEU A 334 14.26 2.75 6.68
N GLY A 335 13.68 3.89 7.09
CA GLY A 335 14.38 4.90 7.89
C GLY A 335 14.82 4.37 9.27
N ARG A 336 13.99 3.57 9.94
CA ARG A 336 14.34 2.88 11.20
C ARG A 336 15.50 1.92 10.99
N LEU A 337 15.44 1.09 9.94
CA LEU A 337 16.50 0.17 9.58
C LEU A 337 17.83 0.92 9.41
N ALA A 338 17.84 2.02 8.64
CA ALA A 338 19.03 2.85 8.45
C ALA A 338 19.67 3.29 9.77
N ARG A 339 18.85 3.66 10.78
CA ARG A 339 19.34 4.09 12.11
C ARG A 339 19.90 2.93 12.95
N MET A 340 19.42 1.71 12.72
CA MET A 340 19.86 0.49 13.41
C MET A 340 21.23 -0.01 12.92
N LEU A 341 21.66 0.40 11.72
CA LEU A 341 22.94 0.01 11.15
C LEU A 341 24.13 0.69 11.84
N VAL A 342 25.30 0.03 11.81
CA VAL A 342 26.55 0.58 12.36
C VAL A 342 27.03 1.76 11.51
N LYS A 343 27.90 2.62 12.07
CA LYS A 343 28.23 3.94 11.49
C LYS A 343 28.72 3.87 10.03
N GLU A 344 29.50 2.84 9.67
CA GLU A 344 29.99 2.61 8.30
C GLU A 344 28.85 2.24 7.32
N GLU A 345 27.81 1.56 7.81
CA GLU A 345 26.61 1.18 7.04
C GLU A 345 25.54 2.28 7.01
N ARG A 346 25.72 3.39 7.75
CA ARG A 346 24.78 4.52 7.73
C ARG A 346 24.93 5.43 6.51
N GLU A 347 26.08 5.37 5.84
CA GLU A 347 26.30 6.07 4.57
C GLU A 347 25.36 5.56 3.46
N LEU A 348 24.74 4.39 3.66
CA LEU A 348 23.78 3.76 2.76
C LEU A 348 22.44 4.50 2.63
N ASN A 349 22.09 5.32 3.63
CA ASN A 349 20.86 6.11 3.68
C ASN A 349 19.60 5.37 3.18
N LEU A 350 19.31 4.17 3.74
CA LEU A 350 18.10 3.40 3.38
C LEU A 350 16.80 4.19 3.62
N GLY A 351 16.84 5.24 4.44
CA GLY A 351 15.74 6.18 4.66
C GLY A 351 15.71 7.35 3.69
N TYR A 352 16.37 7.27 2.53
CA TYR A 352 16.44 8.38 1.56
C TYR A 352 15.06 8.87 1.12
N TRP A 353 14.10 7.96 0.97
CA TRP A 353 12.72 8.27 0.55
C TRP A 353 11.80 8.69 1.69
N THR A 354 12.23 8.64 2.95
CA THR A 354 11.37 8.98 4.08
C THR A 354 10.83 10.42 3.94
N GLY A 355 9.51 10.53 3.79
CA GLY A 355 8.81 11.81 3.62
C GLY A 355 8.77 12.35 2.19
N LEU A 356 9.11 11.53 1.19
CA LEU A 356 8.99 11.86 -0.24
C LEU A 356 7.75 11.22 -0.90
N ASP A 357 6.98 10.41 -0.18
CA ASP A 357 5.75 9.72 -0.62
C ASP A 357 4.78 10.61 -1.41
N HIS A 358 4.49 11.81 -0.92
CA HIS A 358 3.57 12.76 -1.56
C HIS A 358 4.25 13.72 -2.54
N VAL A 359 5.57 13.62 -2.72
CA VAL A 359 6.36 14.63 -3.44
C VAL A 359 6.40 14.34 -4.94
N GLY A 360 6.17 15.38 -5.73
CA GLY A 360 6.27 15.32 -7.17
C GLY A 360 6.24 16.70 -7.81
N ASP A 361 6.76 16.81 -9.03
CA ASP A 361 6.62 18.04 -9.80
C ASP A 361 6.70 17.81 -11.32
N PHE A 362 6.29 18.83 -12.06
CA PHE A 362 6.35 18.86 -13.51
C PHE A 362 7.72 19.34 -13.99
N PHE A 363 8.31 18.55 -14.87
CA PHE A 363 9.54 18.88 -15.57
C PHE A 363 9.29 18.84 -17.07
N LYS A 364 10.05 19.62 -17.83
CA LYS A 364 9.99 19.57 -19.29
C LYS A 364 10.62 18.26 -19.76
N ASN A 365 9.89 17.46 -20.52
CA ASN A 365 10.46 16.31 -21.20
C ASN A 365 11.32 16.77 -22.41
N LYS A 366 11.89 15.80 -23.14
CA LYS A 366 12.67 16.06 -24.36
C LYS A 366 11.93 16.86 -25.45
N ASP A 367 10.60 16.73 -25.49
CA ASP A 367 9.72 17.40 -26.45
C ASP A 367 9.23 18.78 -25.94
N GLY A 368 9.66 19.19 -24.75
CA GLY A 368 9.27 20.46 -24.12
C GLY A 368 7.86 20.46 -23.50
N VAL A 369 7.26 19.28 -23.33
CA VAL A 369 5.96 19.09 -22.68
C VAL A 369 6.19 18.87 -21.19
N ASP A 370 5.31 19.42 -20.35
CA ASP A 370 5.35 19.17 -18.91
C ASP A 370 4.98 17.71 -18.61
N GLN A 371 5.81 17.06 -17.83
CA GLN A 371 5.62 15.69 -17.38
C GLN A 371 5.81 15.64 -15.87
N LEU A 372 4.81 15.11 -15.16
CA LEU A 372 4.91 14.84 -13.73
C LEU A 372 5.96 13.75 -13.50
N VAL A 373 6.89 14.03 -12.60
CA VAL A 373 7.84 13.06 -12.05
C VAL A 373 7.52 12.89 -10.57
N SER A 374 7.07 11.68 -10.22
CA SER A 374 6.84 11.25 -8.85
C SER A 374 8.17 10.91 -8.16
N PHE A 375 8.34 11.38 -6.93
CA PHE A 375 9.51 11.07 -6.09
C PHE A 375 9.19 9.94 -5.10
N ASP A 376 7.96 9.41 -5.14
CA ASP A 376 7.48 8.29 -4.34
C ASP A 376 8.29 7.01 -4.63
N LEU A 377 8.69 6.31 -3.57
CA LEU A 377 9.51 5.10 -3.68
C LEU A 377 8.77 3.97 -4.41
N ILE A 378 7.47 3.81 -4.15
CA ILE A 378 6.68 2.70 -4.66
C ILE A 378 6.42 2.89 -6.16
N ASP A 379 6.08 4.10 -6.59
CA ASP A 379 5.96 4.46 -8.00
C ASP A 379 7.27 4.19 -8.77
N LEU A 380 8.42 4.58 -8.21
CA LEU A 380 9.75 4.34 -8.81
C LEU A 380 10.08 2.84 -8.90
N ILE A 381 9.90 2.08 -7.81
CA ILE A 381 10.18 0.64 -7.78
C ILE A 381 9.29 -0.12 -8.76
N MET A 382 7.98 0.16 -8.74
CA MET A 382 7.04 -0.54 -9.62
C MET A 382 7.33 -0.24 -11.09
N SER A 383 7.70 1.02 -11.41
CA SER A 383 8.10 1.41 -12.76
C SER A 383 9.39 0.73 -13.19
N LEU A 384 10.41 0.69 -12.32
CA LEU A 384 11.70 0.06 -12.58
C LEU A 384 11.56 -1.43 -12.88
N VAL A 385 10.85 -2.20 -12.04
CA VAL A 385 10.70 -3.65 -12.25
C VAL A 385 9.82 -3.96 -13.47
N LYS A 386 8.98 -3.02 -13.89
CA LYS A 386 8.25 -3.05 -15.16
C LYS A 386 9.04 -2.52 -16.35
N LYS A 387 10.36 -2.35 -16.21
CA LYS A 387 11.27 -1.85 -17.24
C LYS A 387 10.83 -0.51 -17.84
N SER A 388 10.17 0.33 -17.03
CA SER A 388 9.64 1.65 -17.41
C SER A 388 8.65 1.64 -18.58
N GLU A 389 8.03 0.49 -18.91
CA GLU A 389 6.93 0.42 -19.88
C GLU A 389 5.69 1.17 -19.39
N VAL A 390 5.52 1.23 -18.06
CA VAL A 390 4.45 1.94 -17.37
C VAL A 390 5.09 2.82 -16.30
N LYS A 391 4.77 4.12 -16.32
CA LYS A 391 5.09 5.03 -15.22
C LYS A 391 3.91 5.06 -14.26
N TYR A 392 4.13 4.63 -13.02
CA TYR A 392 3.14 4.72 -11.96
C TYR A 392 3.22 6.11 -11.31
N LEU A 393 2.05 6.69 -11.01
CA LEU A 393 1.91 7.99 -10.33
C LEU A 393 0.89 7.94 -9.19
N TYR A 394 0.07 6.89 -9.14
CA TYR A 394 -1.09 6.87 -8.25
C TYR A 394 -0.71 6.68 -6.78
N HIS A 395 0.47 6.15 -6.44
CA HIS A 395 0.85 6.08 -5.01
C HIS A 395 1.12 7.48 -4.47
N GLN A 396 1.83 8.31 -5.25
CA GLN A 396 2.10 9.70 -4.92
C GLN A 396 0.82 10.54 -4.83
N GLU A 397 -0.10 10.37 -5.78
CA GLU A 397 -1.38 11.10 -5.78
C GLU A 397 -2.20 10.78 -4.52
N GLU A 398 -2.29 9.51 -4.13
CA GLU A 398 -3.02 9.07 -2.92
C GLU A 398 -2.31 9.53 -1.63
N ALA A 399 -0.98 9.50 -1.60
CA ALA A 399 -0.19 10.05 -0.49
C ALA A 399 -0.38 11.57 -0.36
N LEU A 400 -0.52 12.30 -1.48
CA LEU A 400 -0.77 13.74 -1.47
C LEU A 400 -2.20 14.07 -1.00
N TRP A 401 -3.21 13.28 -1.35
CA TRP A 401 -4.54 13.42 -0.77
C TRP A 401 -4.53 13.23 0.76
N ASN A 402 -3.86 12.18 1.24
CA ASN A 402 -3.64 11.97 2.67
C ASN A 402 -2.91 13.15 3.31
N LYS A 403 -1.84 13.67 2.67
CA LYS A 403 -1.07 14.82 3.15
C LYS A 403 -1.96 16.04 3.35
N ILE A 404 -2.85 16.35 2.41
CA ILE A 404 -3.79 17.47 2.53
C ILE A 404 -4.69 17.29 3.76
N PHE A 405 -5.28 16.10 3.95
CA PHE A 405 -6.10 15.82 5.13
C PHE A 405 -5.30 15.96 6.44
N ILE A 406 -4.09 15.40 6.46
CA ILE A 406 -3.20 15.37 7.62
C ILE A 406 -2.78 16.77 8.04
N GLU A 407 -2.49 17.68 7.12
CA GLU A 407 -2.15 19.06 7.50
C GLU A 407 -3.32 19.74 8.22
N TYR A 408 -4.57 19.45 7.84
CA TYR A 408 -5.75 20.02 8.51
C TYR A 408 -6.07 19.42 9.87
N LEU A 409 -5.97 18.09 10.02
CA LEU A 409 -6.51 17.38 11.19
C LEU A 409 -5.46 16.57 11.96
N GLY A 410 -4.30 16.33 11.37
CA GLY A 410 -3.26 15.45 11.89
C GLY A 410 -3.46 13.99 11.49
N ARG A 411 -2.35 13.24 11.44
CA ARG A 411 -2.32 11.82 11.05
C ARG A 411 -3.08 10.92 12.02
N ASP A 412 -2.99 11.18 13.33
CA ASP A 412 -3.74 10.44 14.35
C ASP A 412 -5.25 10.57 14.16
N ALA A 413 -5.73 11.76 13.77
CA ALA A 413 -7.14 11.99 13.48
C ALA A 413 -7.56 11.26 12.20
N MET A 414 -6.74 11.29 11.15
CA MET A 414 -6.99 10.53 9.91
C MET A 414 -7.16 9.04 10.21
N ASN A 415 -6.19 8.42 10.89
CA ASN A 415 -6.21 6.99 11.19
C ASN A 415 -7.45 6.60 12.02
N ARG A 416 -7.77 7.39 13.05
CA ARG A 416 -8.97 7.18 13.86
C ARG A 416 -10.26 7.31 13.05
N LEU A 417 -10.40 8.36 12.25
CA LEU A 417 -11.61 8.61 11.46
C LEU A 417 -11.79 7.57 10.34
N VAL A 418 -10.69 7.12 9.73
CA VAL A 418 -10.73 5.99 8.80
C VAL A 418 -11.26 4.76 9.53
N GLU A 419 -10.69 4.35 10.66
CA GLU A 419 -11.20 3.18 11.40
C GLU A 419 -12.66 3.32 11.85
N GLU A 420 -13.10 4.54 12.20
CA GLU A 420 -14.48 4.86 12.56
C GLU A 420 -15.46 4.69 11.40
N HIS A 421 -15.06 5.11 10.20
CA HIS A 421 -15.98 5.25 9.07
C HIS A 421 -15.68 4.33 7.87
N ILE A 422 -14.72 3.41 7.99
CA ILE A 422 -14.28 2.56 6.87
C ILE A 422 -15.41 1.73 6.22
N ILE A 423 -16.41 1.32 7.00
CA ILE A 423 -17.57 0.57 6.50
C ILE A 423 -18.53 1.47 5.73
N ASP A 424 -18.82 2.67 6.25
CA ASP A 424 -19.71 3.64 5.58
C ASP A 424 -19.01 4.28 4.36
N GLY A 425 -17.67 4.33 4.41
CA GLY A 425 -16.79 4.81 3.34
C GLY A 425 -16.70 6.33 3.23
N PHE A 426 -17.19 7.09 4.22
CA PHE A 426 -17.17 8.55 4.23
C PHE A 426 -16.89 9.12 5.62
N ILE A 427 -16.00 10.11 5.69
CA ILE A 427 -15.76 10.93 6.88
C ILE A 427 -16.54 12.25 6.69
N GLU A 428 -17.53 12.50 7.54
CA GLU A 428 -18.28 13.77 7.57
C GLU A 428 -17.83 14.64 8.76
N LEU A 429 -17.36 15.86 8.47
CA LEU A 429 -16.81 16.81 9.46
C LEU A 429 -17.72 18.02 9.71
#